data_AF-A0AAV4HI75-F1
#
_entry.id   AF-A0AAV4HI75-F1
#
_cell.length_a   1.000
_cell.length_b   1.000
_cell.length_c   1.000
_cell.angle_alpha   90.00
_cell.angle_beta   90.00
_cell.angle_gamma   90.00
#
_symmetry.space_group_name_H-M   'P 1'
#
loop_
_entity.id
_entity.type
_entity.pdbx_description
1 polymer ?
#
loop_
_entity_poly.entity_id
_entity_poly.type
_entity_poly.pdbx_seq_one_letter_code
_entity_poly.pdbx_strand_id
1 'polypeptide(L)'
;MAGIVCKSITIAAVIPACIIMLLFRALRQQQRIRVHLCLLLSSLMVAVSTLLWQLLIFYSVLETGSNAVFERNPVWCRLLYLLEKYSYMTLFMWMFIEFFHLHRLLMHAFTVPKSLRFYYIFGYVVVLVVIAVVVVVVVVVVVVVVVVVVVVVVVVVVVVVVVVVVKVVVVVVVVVVVVVVVVVVRSEQSRRRS
;
A
#
# COMPACT_ATOMS: atom_id res chain seq x y z
N MET A 1 -19.17 -4.23 -11.98
CA MET A 1 -19.81 -3.49 -13.10
C MET A 1 -20.28 -2.09 -12.71
N ALA A 2 -21.04 -1.91 -11.62
CA ALA A 2 -21.54 -0.57 -11.21
C ALA A 2 -20.44 0.52 -11.09
N GLY A 3 -19.28 0.20 -10.51
CA GLY A 3 -18.17 1.16 -10.39
C GLY A 3 -17.66 1.71 -11.73
N ILE A 4 -17.55 0.86 -12.75
CA ILE A 4 -17.09 1.26 -14.10
C ILE A 4 -18.10 2.24 -14.72
N VAL A 5 -19.39 1.93 -14.60
CA VAL A 5 -20.48 2.78 -15.13
C VAL A 5 -20.49 4.15 -14.45
N CYS A 6 -20.34 4.21 -13.13
CA CYS A 6 -20.30 5.51 -12.44
C CYS A 6 -19.10 6.36 -12.88
N LYS A 7 -17.93 5.74 -13.04
CA LYS A 7 -16.71 6.46 -13.46
C LYS A 7 -16.80 6.91 -14.93
N SER A 8 -17.40 6.13 -15.82
CA SER A 8 -17.61 6.55 -17.21
C SER A 8 -18.59 7.71 -17.32
N ILE A 9 -19.69 7.69 -16.56
CA ILE A 9 -20.63 8.83 -16.46
C ILE A 9 -19.90 10.08 -15.94
N THR A 10 -19.07 9.92 -14.91
CA THR A 10 -18.28 11.03 -14.37
C THR A 10 -17.38 11.65 -15.43
N ILE A 11 -16.66 10.84 -16.21
CA ILE A 11 -15.79 11.33 -17.28
C ILE A 11 -16.61 12.06 -18.36
N ALA A 12 -17.73 11.47 -18.78
CA ALA A 12 -18.60 12.05 -19.78
C ALA A 12 -19.19 13.40 -19.35
N ALA A 13 -19.43 13.61 -18.05
CA ALA A 13 -19.93 14.87 -17.51
C ALA A 13 -18.81 15.91 -17.28
N VAL A 14 -17.63 15.47 -16.81
CA VAL A 14 -16.52 16.36 -16.43
C VAL A 14 -15.80 16.93 -17.65
N ILE A 15 -15.62 16.15 -18.71
CA ILE A 15 -14.97 16.62 -19.95
C ILE A 15 -15.66 17.87 -20.54
N PRO A 16 -16.97 17.88 -20.83
CA PRO A 16 -17.63 19.07 -21.36
C PRO A 16 -17.61 20.24 -20.38
N ALA A 17 -17.72 19.99 -19.08
CA ALA A 17 -17.59 21.04 -18.06
C ALA A 17 -16.21 21.73 -18.13
N CYS A 18 -15.13 20.95 -18.24
CA CYS A 18 -13.78 21.47 -18.42
C CYS A 18 -13.65 22.27 -19.74
N ILE A 19 -14.20 21.74 -20.84
CA ILE A 19 -14.16 22.40 -22.16
C ILE A 19 -14.86 23.76 -22.10
N ILE A 20 -16.08 23.83 -21.54
CA ILE A 20 -16.83 25.07 -21.40
C ILE A 20 -16.03 26.09 -20.59
N MET A 21 -15.51 25.70 -19.43
CA MET A 21 -14.71 26.60 -18.58
C MET A 21 -13.41 27.08 -19.23
N LEU A 22 -12.85 26.29 -20.15
CA LEU A 22 -11.66 26.67 -20.92
C LEU A 22 -12.00 27.58 -22.11
N LEU A 23 -13.08 27.35 -22.84
CA LEU A 23 -13.42 28.14 -24.05
C LEU A 23 -13.73 29.61 -23.73
N PHE A 24 -14.45 29.87 -22.63
CA PHE A 24 -14.82 31.24 -22.27
C PHE A 24 -13.69 31.98 -21.54
N ARG A 25 -12.95 32.82 -22.27
CA ARG A 25 -11.83 33.63 -21.74
C ARG A 25 -12.23 34.55 -20.58
N ALA A 26 -13.46 35.09 -20.61
CA ALA A 26 -14.00 35.94 -19.54
C ALA A 26 -14.14 35.15 -18.20
N LEU A 27 -14.59 33.90 -18.28
CA LEU A 27 -14.72 33.01 -17.12
C LEU A 27 -13.34 32.59 -16.60
N ARG A 28 -12.39 32.27 -17.48
CA ARG A 28 -11.02 31.85 -17.11
C ARG A 28 -10.25 32.87 -16.27
N GLN A 29 -10.54 34.16 -16.43
CA GLN A 29 -9.85 35.22 -15.68
C GLN A 29 -10.23 35.24 -14.19
N GLN A 30 -11.42 34.76 -13.83
CA GLN A 30 -11.85 34.71 -12.44
C GLN A 30 -11.08 33.65 -11.64
N GLN A 31 -10.62 34.03 -10.44
CA GLN A 31 -9.83 33.15 -9.57
C GLN A 31 -10.62 31.90 -9.14
N ARG A 32 -11.91 32.07 -8.82
CA ARG A 32 -12.83 31.00 -8.46
C ARG A 32 -12.86 29.88 -9.51
N ILE A 33 -12.96 30.26 -10.79
CA ILE A 33 -13.11 29.31 -11.90
C ILE A 33 -11.83 28.51 -12.12
N ARG A 34 -10.64 29.07 -11.88
CA ARG A 34 -9.39 28.31 -11.94
C ARG A 34 -9.29 27.23 -10.87
N VAL A 35 -9.72 27.52 -9.63
CA VAL A 35 -9.71 26.52 -8.55
C VAL A 35 -10.68 25.38 -8.87
N HIS A 36 -11.90 25.70 -9.34
CA HIS A 36 -12.84 24.67 -9.80
C HIS A 36 -12.28 23.84 -10.97
N LEU A 37 -11.55 24.45 -11.90
CA LEU A 37 -10.91 23.73 -13.00
C LEU A 37 -9.84 22.74 -12.47
N CYS A 38 -9.04 23.13 -11.48
CA CYS A 38 -8.07 22.23 -10.85
C CYS A 38 -8.75 21.06 -10.13
N LEU A 39 -9.88 21.30 -9.47
CA LEU A 39 -10.70 20.25 -8.85
C LEU A 39 -11.27 19.29 -9.91
N LEU A 40 -11.88 19.82 -10.97
CA LEU A 40 -12.44 19.02 -12.07
C LEU A 40 -11.36 18.19 -12.78
N LEU A 41 -10.19 18.78 -13.01
CA LEU A 41 -9.05 18.07 -13.60
C LEU A 41 -8.55 16.95 -12.69
N SER A 42 -8.46 17.20 -11.39
CA SER A 42 -8.06 16.17 -10.41
C SER A 42 -9.10 15.04 -10.32
N SER A 43 -10.39 15.37 -10.38
CA SER A 43 -11.48 14.39 -10.43
C SER A 43 -11.43 13.54 -11.71
N LEU A 44 -11.09 14.16 -12.84
CA LEU A 44 -10.88 13.45 -14.11
C LEU A 44 -9.70 12.46 -13.99
N MET A 45 -8.59 12.89 -13.40
CA MET A 45 -7.41 12.05 -13.20
C MET A 45 -7.70 10.86 -12.28
N VAL A 46 -8.51 11.04 -11.23
CA VAL A 46 -9.02 9.95 -10.39
C VAL A 46 -9.88 8.98 -11.20
N ALA A 47 -10.84 9.50 -11.97
CA ALA A 47 -11.74 8.65 -12.75
C ALA A 47 -10.97 7.81 -13.79
N VAL A 48 -10.00 8.40 -14.49
CA VAL A 48 -9.15 7.68 -15.44
C VAL A 48 -8.27 6.65 -14.74
N SER A 49 -7.56 7.02 -13.67
CA SER A 49 -6.65 6.11 -12.96
C SER A 49 -7.39 4.91 -12.37
N THR A 50 -8.57 5.13 -11.80
CA THR A 50 -9.40 4.06 -11.22
C THR A 50 -10.01 3.15 -12.29
N LEU A 51 -10.40 3.70 -13.44
CA LEU A 51 -10.84 2.90 -14.59
C LEU A 51 -9.70 2.07 -15.17
N LEU A 52 -8.50 2.65 -15.32
CA LEU A 52 -7.33 1.90 -15.80
C LEU A 52 -6.98 0.76 -14.84
N TRP A 53 -7.03 0.99 -13.53
CA TRP A 53 -6.83 -0.06 -12.53
C TRP A 53 -7.85 -1.19 -12.68
N GLN A 54 -9.13 -0.86 -12.76
CA GLN A 54 -10.20 -1.85 -12.93
C GLN A 54 -10.10 -2.58 -14.27
N LEU A 55 -9.83 -1.89 -15.37
CA LEU A 55 -9.74 -2.49 -16.69
C LEU A 55 -8.50 -3.38 -16.83
N LEU A 56 -7.31 -2.95 -16.40
CA LEU A 56 -6.11 -3.77 -16.56
C LEU A 56 -6.08 -4.96 -15.61
N ILE A 57 -6.42 -4.77 -14.34
CA ILE A 57 -6.15 -5.78 -13.30
C ILE A 57 -7.33 -6.73 -13.14
N PHE A 58 -8.56 -6.22 -13.11
CA PHE A 58 -9.73 -7.08 -12.93
C PHE A 58 -9.97 -7.95 -14.18
N TYR A 59 -9.85 -7.36 -15.37
CA TYR A 59 -10.04 -8.09 -16.63
C TYR A 59 -8.96 -9.17 -16.83
N SER A 60 -7.69 -8.84 -16.58
CA SER A 60 -6.61 -9.82 -16.74
C SER A 60 -6.72 -11.02 -15.79
N VAL A 61 -7.11 -10.77 -14.53
CA VAL A 61 -7.34 -11.86 -13.56
C VAL A 61 -8.50 -12.76 -13.99
N LEU A 62 -9.57 -12.18 -14.56
CA LEU A 62 -10.74 -12.92 -15.04
C LEU A 62 -10.45 -13.77 -16.28
N GLU A 63 -9.67 -13.25 -17.22
CA GLU A 63 -9.42 -13.91 -18.51
C GLU A 63 -8.35 -15.00 -18.42
N THR A 64 -7.25 -14.75 -17.68
CA THR A 64 -6.10 -15.66 -17.67
C THR A 64 -6.09 -16.60 -16.46
N GLY A 65 -6.92 -16.37 -15.43
CA GLY A 65 -7.00 -17.19 -14.21
C GLY A 65 -5.68 -17.31 -13.43
N SER A 66 -4.65 -16.55 -13.82
CA SER A 66 -3.28 -16.65 -13.33
C SER A 66 -2.73 -15.26 -13.06
N ASN A 67 -1.89 -15.12 -12.02
CA ASN A 67 -1.19 -13.89 -11.67
C ASN A 67 -0.10 -13.49 -12.69
N ALA A 68 -0.12 -14.07 -13.90
CA ALA A 68 0.86 -13.84 -14.96
C ALA A 68 1.04 -12.36 -15.33
N VAL A 69 0.00 -11.52 -15.20
CA VAL A 69 0.13 -10.07 -15.45
C VAL A 69 0.94 -9.36 -14.35
N PHE A 70 0.83 -9.81 -13.09
CA PHE A 70 1.66 -9.29 -12.00
C PHE A 70 3.12 -9.71 -12.15
N GLU A 71 3.39 -10.93 -12.62
CA GLU A 71 4.75 -11.44 -12.83
C GLU A 71 5.43 -10.82 -14.04
N ARG A 72 4.67 -10.54 -15.12
CA ARG A 72 5.24 -10.02 -16.37
C ARG A 72 5.72 -8.58 -16.26
N ASN A 73 5.05 -7.73 -15.48
CA ASN A 73 5.42 -6.31 -15.32
C ASN A 73 5.04 -5.74 -13.93
N PRO A 74 5.77 -6.11 -12.85
CA PRO A 74 5.45 -5.66 -11.49
C PRO A 74 5.60 -4.14 -11.32
N VAL A 75 6.47 -3.49 -12.10
CA VAL A 75 6.72 -2.04 -12.04
C VAL A 75 5.49 -1.25 -12.47
N TRP A 76 4.84 -1.63 -13.57
CA TRP A 76 3.66 -0.93 -14.10
C TRP A 76 2.47 -1.03 -13.15
N CYS A 77 2.25 -2.20 -12.53
CA CYS A 77 1.19 -2.38 -11.55
C CYS A 77 1.43 -1.49 -10.31
N ARG A 78 2.66 -1.46 -9.79
CA ARG A 78 3.01 -0.60 -8.65
C ARG A 78 2.88 0.89 -8.98
N LEU A 79 3.25 1.29 -10.20
CA LEU A 79 3.11 2.67 -10.65
C LEU A 79 1.63 3.09 -10.78
N LEU A 80 0.78 2.24 -11.37
CA LEU A 80 -0.66 2.49 -11.48
C LEU A 80 -1.31 2.60 -10.10
N TYR A 81 -0.93 1.72 -9.16
CA TYR A 81 -1.41 1.78 -7.78
C TYR A 81 -1.03 3.11 -7.12
N LEU A 82 0.23 3.51 -7.26
CA LEU A 82 0.71 4.77 -6.70
C LEU A 82 0.00 5.97 -7.32
N LEU A 83 -0.21 5.95 -8.64
CA LEU A 83 -0.90 7.00 -9.38
C LEU A 83 -2.38 7.13 -8.96
N GLU A 84 -3.06 6.01 -8.73
CA GLU A 84 -4.43 6.02 -8.21
C GLU A 84 -4.50 6.70 -6.84
N LYS A 85 -3.64 6.28 -5.90
CA LYS A 85 -3.57 6.88 -4.56
C LYS A 85 -3.20 8.36 -4.61
N TYR A 86 -2.25 8.73 -5.47
CA TYR A 86 -1.85 10.12 -5.70
C TYR A 86 -3.03 10.96 -6.19
N SER A 87 -3.78 10.45 -7.16
CA SER A 87 -4.94 11.14 -7.72
C SER A 87 -6.00 11.41 -6.66
N TYR A 88 -6.31 10.42 -5.81
CA TYR A 88 -7.29 10.60 -4.72
C TYR A 88 -6.85 11.65 -3.71
N MET A 89 -5.60 11.61 -3.24
CA MET A 89 -5.09 12.59 -2.29
C MET A 89 -5.07 14.00 -2.89
N THR A 90 -4.72 14.11 -4.16
CA THR A 90 -4.77 15.38 -4.91
C THR A 90 -6.21 15.91 -4.94
N LEU A 91 -7.20 15.07 -5.24
CA LEU A 91 -8.61 15.46 -5.27
C LEU A 91 -9.09 15.96 -3.90
N PHE A 92 -8.78 15.24 -2.81
CA PHE A 92 -9.14 15.68 -1.46
C PHE A 92 -8.50 17.02 -1.09
N MET A 93 -7.23 17.23 -1.46
CA MET A 93 -6.55 18.51 -1.23
C MET A 93 -7.20 19.65 -2.00
N TRP A 94 -7.59 19.44 -3.26
CA TRP A 94 -8.28 20.47 -4.04
C TRP A 94 -9.65 20.83 -3.47
N MET A 95 -10.39 19.85 -2.96
CA MET A 95 -11.66 20.09 -2.26
C MET A 95 -11.45 20.89 -0.97
N PHE A 96 -10.38 20.61 -0.22
CA PHE A 96 -10.02 21.39 0.96
C PHE A 96 -9.60 22.83 0.62
N ILE A 97 -8.84 23.01 -0.46
CA ILE A 97 -8.42 24.32 -0.97
C ILE A 97 -9.63 25.17 -1.39
N GLU A 98 -10.60 24.55 -2.07
CA GLU A 98 -11.85 25.22 -2.44
C GLU A 98 -12.64 25.68 -1.22
N PHE A 99 -12.77 24.82 -0.21
CA PHE A 99 -13.41 25.16 1.06
C PHE A 99 -12.71 26.35 1.74
N PHE A 100 -11.38 26.31 1.85
CA PHE A 100 -10.64 27.41 2.46
C PHE A 100 -10.73 28.70 1.65
N HIS A 101 -10.75 28.61 0.32
CA HIS A 101 -10.95 29.76 -0.54
C HIS A 101 -12.30 30.44 -0.27
N LEU A 102 -13.37 29.64 -0.10
CA LEU A 102 -14.70 30.15 0.22
C LEU A 102 -14.76 30.75 1.63
N HIS A 103 -14.18 30.08 2.63
CA HIS A 103 -14.10 30.61 3.99
C HIS A 103 -13.36 31.95 4.06
N ARG A 104 -12.24 32.08 3.34
CA ARG A 104 -11.51 33.34 3.25
C ARG A 104 -12.36 34.44 2.60
N LEU A 105 -13.13 34.13 1.56
CA LEU A 105 -13.99 35.11 0.90
C LEU A 105 -15.07 35.64 1.86
N LEU A 106 -15.64 34.77 2.71
CA LEU A 106 -16.61 35.15 3.74
C LEU A 106 -15.99 36.02 4.83
N MET A 107 -14.81 35.67 5.34
CA MET A 107 -14.17 36.39 6.45
C MET A 107 -13.49 37.70 6.02
N HIS A 108 -13.05 37.80 4.76
CA HIS A 108 -12.20 38.88 4.27
C HIS A 108 -12.81 39.60 3.05
N ALA A 109 -14.13 39.79 3.05
CA ALA A 109 -14.86 40.42 1.95
C ALA A 109 -14.33 41.82 1.53
N PHE A 110 -13.65 42.54 2.43
CA PHE A 110 -13.15 43.91 2.18
C PHE A 110 -11.62 44.02 1.95
N THR A 111 -10.85 42.94 1.99
CA THR A 111 -9.38 43.02 1.82
C THR A 111 -8.94 42.58 0.42
N VAL A 112 -8.15 43.43 -0.25
CA VAL A 112 -7.60 43.17 -1.59
C VAL A 112 -6.74 41.90 -1.56
N PRO A 113 -7.01 40.91 -2.43
CA PRO A 113 -6.33 39.62 -2.35
C PRO A 113 -4.85 39.74 -2.73
N LYS A 114 -3.95 39.55 -1.75
CA LYS A 114 -2.52 39.31 -2.01
C LYS A 114 -2.31 38.00 -2.78
N SER A 115 -1.19 37.92 -3.51
CA SER A 115 -0.87 36.92 -4.54
C SER A 115 -1.24 35.47 -4.19
N LEU A 116 -2.17 34.89 -4.97
CA LEU A 116 -2.73 33.54 -4.78
C LEU A 116 -1.81 32.39 -5.25
N ARG A 117 -0.66 32.68 -5.87
CA ARG A 117 0.27 31.66 -6.39
C ARG A 117 0.76 30.70 -5.32
N PHE A 118 0.99 31.18 -4.09
CA PHE A 118 1.41 30.34 -2.97
C PHE A 118 0.40 29.23 -2.65
N TYR A 119 -0.89 29.51 -2.81
CA TYR A 119 -1.95 28.54 -2.52
C TYR A 119 -1.94 27.34 -3.48
N TYR A 120 -1.61 27.59 -4.75
CA TYR A 120 -1.47 26.54 -5.78
C TYR A 120 -0.26 25.65 -5.54
N ILE A 121 0.88 26.25 -5.18
CA ILE A 121 2.10 25.52 -4.86
C ILE A 121 1.88 24.64 -3.62
N PHE A 122 1.20 25.19 -2.60
CA PHE A 122 0.89 24.46 -1.38
C PHE A 122 0.03 23.22 -1.65
N GLY A 123 -0.96 23.32 -2.55
CA GLY A 123 -1.81 22.17 -2.90
C GLY A 123 -1.07 20.97 -3.47
N TYR A 124 -0.17 21.18 -4.42
CA TYR A 124 0.59 20.07 -5.01
C TYR A 124 1.73 19.60 -4.10
N VAL A 125 2.46 20.52 -3.47
CA VAL A 125 3.61 20.19 -2.63
C VAL A 125 3.19 19.41 -1.39
N VAL A 126 2.10 19.81 -0.72
CA VAL A 126 1.63 19.08 0.46
C VAL A 126 1.20 17.66 0.11
N VAL A 127 0.53 17.46 -1.03
CA VAL A 127 0.14 16.11 -1.48
C VAL A 127 1.37 15.24 -1.77
N LEU A 128 2.39 15.79 -2.43
CA LEU A 128 3.65 15.08 -2.66
C LEU A 128 4.35 14.70 -1.35
N VAL A 129 4.42 15.62 -0.39
CA VAL A 129 5.05 15.38 0.93
C VAL A 129 4.29 14.29 1.69
N VAL A 130 2.95 14.37 1.74
CA VAL A 130 2.12 13.36 2.42
C VAL A 130 2.34 11.98 1.81
N ILE A 131 2.39 11.88 0.48
CA ILE A 131 2.60 10.60 -0.21
C ILE A 131 4.00 10.06 0.04
N ALA A 132 5.02 10.91 0.00
CA ALA A 132 6.39 10.51 0.34
C ALA A 132 6.46 9.94 1.76
N VAL A 133 5.83 10.62 2.74
CA VAL A 133 5.75 10.13 4.12
C VAL A 133 5.03 8.79 4.20
N VAL A 134 3.88 8.63 3.56
CA VAL A 134 3.14 7.36 3.55
C VAL A 134 3.98 6.23 2.95
N VAL A 135 4.67 6.49 1.82
CA VAL A 135 5.55 5.49 1.19
C VAL A 135 6.69 5.10 2.12
N VAL A 136 7.36 6.07 2.75
CA VAL A 136 8.45 5.81 3.72
C VAL A 136 7.93 4.99 4.90
N VAL A 137 6.79 5.37 5.49
CA VAL A 137 6.19 4.65 6.61
C VAL A 137 5.87 3.20 6.23
N VAL A 138 5.25 2.97 5.07
CA VAL A 138 4.94 1.62 4.59
C VAL A 138 6.22 0.80 4.39
N VAL A 139 7.26 1.38 3.79
CA VAL A 139 8.55 0.68 3.61
C VAL A 139 9.17 0.31 4.96
N VAL A 140 9.22 1.24 5.91
CA VAL A 140 9.76 0.97 7.25
C VAL A 140 8.97 -0.12 7.95
N VAL A 141 7.63 -0.04 7.93
CA VAL A 141 6.76 -1.06 8.55
C VAL A 141 7.00 -2.43 7.93
N VAL A 142 7.06 -2.53 6.61
CA VAL A 142 7.32 -3.80 5.91
C VAL A 142 8.68 -4.37 6.31
N VAL A 143 9.74 -3.55 6.31
CA VAL A 143 11.09 -3.99 6.72
C VAL A 143 11.09 -4.50 8.16
N VAL A 144 10.48 -3.76 9.08
CA VAL A 144 10.40 -4.15 10.51
C VAL A 144 9.65 -5.48 10.65
N VAL A 145 8.49 -5.62 10.00
CA VAL A 145 7.70 -6.86 10.04
C VAL A 145 8.51 -8.04 9.51
N VAL A 146 9.17 -7.90 8.37
CA VAL A 146 10.01 -8.97 7.79
C VAL A 146 11.12 -9.37 8.75
N VAL A 147 11.85 -8.40 9.32
CA VAL A 147 12.92 -8.68 10.28
C VAL A 147 12.38 -9.42 11.50
N VAL A 148 11.26 -8.97 12.07
CA VAL A 148 10.63 -9.63 13.22
C VAL A 148 10.23 -11.07 12.89
N VAL A 149 9.58 -11.30 11.75
CA VAL A 149 9.18 -12.65 11.33
C VAL A 149 10.40 -13.55 11.16
N VAL A 150 11.45 -13.08 10.50
CA VAL A 150 12.69 -13.85 10.32
C VAL A 150 13.31 -14.21 11.66
N VAL A 151 13.44 -13.26 12.59
CA VAL A 151 13.98 -13.50 13.92
C VAL A 151 13.16 -14.54 14.68
N VAL A 152 11.83 -14.42 14.69
CA VAL A 152 10.94 -15.37 15.36
C VAL A 152 11.10 -16.77 14.77
N VAL A 153 11.12 -16.90 13.44
CA VAL A 153 11.31 -18.20 12.77
C VAL A 153 12.65 -18.81 13.16
N VAL A 154 13.74 -18.04 13.13
CA VAL A 154 15.07 -18.52 13.51
C VAL A 154 15.09 -19.00 14.97
N VAL A 155 14.52 -18.22 15.90
CA VAL A 155 14.46 -18.60 17.32
C VAL A 155 13.67 -19.90 17.51
N VAL A 156 12.50 -20.02 16.87
CA VAL A 156 11.69 -21.25 16.95
C VAL A 156 12.45 -22.45 16.41
N VAL A 157 13.11 -22.31 15.25
CA VAL A 157 13.91 -23.39 14.66
C VAL A 157 15.04 -23.81 15.59
N VAL A 158 15.78 -22.86 16.17
CA VAL A 158 16.86 -23.15 17.12
C VAL A 158 16.34 -23.89 18.35
N VAL A 159 15.23 -23.43 18.94
CA VAL A 159 14.63 -24.09 20.11
C VAL A 159 14.21 -25.53 19.78
N VAL A 160 13.57 -25.74 18.63
CA VAL A 160 13.16 -27.08 18.19
C VAL A 160 14.37 -27.99 18.00
N VAL A 161 15.43 -27.51 17.34
CA VAL A 161 16.66 -28.27 17.13
C VAL A 161 17.28 -28.66 18.48
N VAL A 162 17.38 -27.72 19.43
CA VAL A 162 17.91 -28.00 20.78
C VAL A 162 17.08 -29.07 21.48
N VAL A 163 15.75 -28.96 21.47
CA VAL A 163 14.86 -29.95 22.10
C VAL A 163 15.02 -31.34 21.46
N VAL A 164 15.13 -31.41 20.14
CA VAL A 164 15.36 -32.68 19.41
C VAL A 164 16.70 -33.28 19.80
N VAL A 165 17.78 -32.48 19.80
CA VAL A 165 19.12 -32.94 20.19
C VAL A 165 19.13 -33.48 21.63
N VAL A 166 18.53 -32.74 22.57
CA VAL A 166 18.41 -33.18 23.97
C VAL A 166 17.67 -34.51 24.06
N LYS A 167 16.54 -34.68 23.36
CA LYS A 167 15.80 -35.95 23.35
C LYS A 167 16.63 -37.10 22.79
N VAL A 168 17.33 -36.88 21.68
CA VAL A 168 18.19 -37.90 21.07
C VAL A 168 19.30 -38.32 22.04
N VAL A 169 19.98 -37.36 22.68
CA VAL A 169 21.03 -37.64 23.66
C VAL A 169 20.48 -38.44 24.83
N VAL A 170 19.33 -38.06 25.40
CA VAL A 170 18.69 -38.79 26.50
C VAL A 170 18.37 -40.23 26.08
N VAL A 171 17.79 -40.43 24.90
CA VAL A 171 17.48 -41.78 24.38
C VAL A 171 18.76 -42.61 24.23
N VAL A 172 19.81 -42.04 23.65
CA VAL A 172 21.11 -42.74 23.48
C VAL A 172 21.69 -43.13 24.83
N VAL A 173 21.71 -42.21 25.81
CA VAL A 173 22.22 -42.49 27.16
C VAL A 173 21.42 -43.61 27.84
N VAL A 174 20.09 -43.57 27.76
CA VAL A 174 19.22 -44.61 28.34
C VAL A 174 19.51 -45.96 27.68
N VAL A 175 19.60 -46.02 26.36
CA VAL A 175 19.92 -47.27 25.63
C VAL A 175 21.29 -47.81 26.05
N VAL A 176 22.31 -46.96 26.13
CA VAL A 176 23.66 -47.36 26.55
C VAL A 176 23.64 -47.91 27.98
N VAL A 177 22.99 -47.22 28.92
CA VAL A 177 22.87 -47.67 30.32
C VAL A 177 22.15 -49.03 30.39
N VAL A 178 21.03 -49.19 29.69
CA VAL A 178 20.29 -50.46 29.65
C VAL A 178 21.14 -51.59 29.10
N VAL A 179 21.88 -51.36 27.99
CA VAL A 179 22.78 -52.36 27.40
C VAL A 179 23.88 -52.74 28.38
N VAL A 180 24.52 -51.78 29.05
CA VAL A 180 25.57 -52.03 30.05
C VAL A 180 25.02 -52.84 31.22
N VAL A 181 23.87 -52.45 31.78
CA VAL A 181 23.23 -53.19 32.88
C VAL A 181 22.91 -54.62 32.47
N VAL A 182 22.34 -54.84 31.27
CA VAL A 182 22.03 -56.18 30.76
C VAL A 182 23.31 -57.02 30.61
N VAL A 183 24.39 -56.44 30.08
CA VAL A 183 25.68 -57.13 29.93
C VAL A 183 26.29 -57.49 31.29
N VAL A 184 26.24 -56.58 32.26
CA VAL A 184 26.75 -56.81 33.63
C VAL A 184 25.93 -57.88 34.36
N VAL A 185 24.60 -57.82 34.28
CA VAL A 185 23.72 -58.85 34.88
C VAL A 185 23.98 -60.21 34.22
N ARG A 186 24.20 -60.25 32.91
CA ARG A 186 24.52 -61.48 32.19
C ARG A 186 25.90 -62.05 32.58
N SER A 187 26.89 -61.20 32.87
CA SER A 187 28.21 -61.66 33.31
C SER A 187 28.21 -62.21 34.74
N GLU A 188 27.46 -61.58 35.66
CA GLU A 188 27.17 -62.09 37.01
C GLU A 188 26.52 -63.48 36.99
N GLN A 189 25.51 -63.67 36.13
CA GLN A 189 24.83 -64.96 35.94
C GLN A 189 25.78 -66.06 35.41
N SER A 190 26.69 -65.71 34.50
CA SER A 190 27.68 -66.65 33.99
C SER A 190 28.70 -67.06 35.04
N ARG A 191 29.08 -66.16 35.95
CA ARG A 191 30.06 -66.42 37.01
C ARG A 191 29.48 -67.23 38.17
N ARG A 192 28.16 -67.19 38.41
CA ARG A 192 27.47 -68.04 39.40
C ARG A 192 27.21 -69.48 38.92
N ARG A 193 27.38 -69.78 37.63
CA ARG A 193 27.19 -71.13 37.06
C ARG A 193 28.49 -71.93 36.88
N SER A 194 29.66 -71.33 37.13
CA SER A 194 30.96 -72.00 37.20
C SER A 194 31.35 -72.27 38.64
#